data_AF-A0A258D3A1-F1
#
_entry.id   AF-A0A258D3A1-F1
#
_cell.length_a   1.000
_cell.length_b   1.000
_cell.length_c   1.000
_cell.angle_alpha   90.00
_cell.angle_beta   90.00
_cell.angle_gamma   90.00
#
_symmetry.space_group_name_H-M   'P 1'
#
loop_
_entity.id
_entity.type
_entity.pdbx_description
1 polymer ?
#
loop_
_entity_poly.entity_id
_entity_poly.type
_entity_poly.pdbx_seq_one_letter_code
_entity_poly.pdbx_strand_id
1 'polypeptide(L)'
;MATAKPHPEDGEKPGHEHDHDGGGEAGGHDHAHGGVFGERTELIFAIGSGVALATGWLISLRLTGLAPLAFFLIAYGLGGFFTLKEAIENLRKRQFEIDSLMLVAAAGAAALGQWAEGALLLFLFSIGHALEHFAMGRARRAIE
;
A
#
# COMPACT_ATOMS: atom_id res chain seq x y z
N MET A 1 47.29 -31.74 -42.15
CA MET A 1 46.84 -31.23 -43.46
C MET A 1 45.47 -30.61 -43.24
N ALA A 2 45.37 -29.29 -43.42
CA ALA A 2 44.17 -28.49 -43.18
C ALA A 2 43.47 -28.20 -44.51
N THR A 3 42.12 -28.15 -44.51
CA THR A 3 41.26 -27.34 -45.40
C THR A 3 39.83 -27.34 -44.78
N ALA A 4 39.34 -26.24 -44.20
CA ALA A 4 38.61 -25.12 -44.82
C ALA A 4 37.09 -25.39 -45.04
N LYS A 5 36.24 -24.69 -44.23
CA LYS A 5 34.83 -24.29 -44.52
C LYS A 5 34.83 -23.25 -45.68
N PRO A 6 33.74 -22.90 -46.41
CA PRO A 6 32.35 -22.67 -45.93
C PRO A 6 31.19 -22.92 -46.95
N HIS A 7 29.91 -22.79 -46.52
CA HIS A 7 28.88 -21.88 -47.09
C HIS A 7 27.52 -22.03 -46.36
N PRO A 8 26.77 -20.93 -46.12
CA PRO A 8 25.40 -20.92 -45.59
C PRO A 8 24.34 -20.78 -46.71
N GLU A 9 23.14 -21.34 -46.51
CA GLU A 9 21.91 -21.00 -47.26
C GLU A 9 20.67 -21.11 -46.34
N ASP A 10 20.18 -19.94 -45.93
CA ASP A 10 18.84 -19.39 -46.11
C ASP A 10 17.57 -20.25 -45.99
N GLY A 11 16.68 -19.80 -45.09
CA GLY A 11 15.25 -19.65 -45.40
C GLY A 11 14.28 -20.71 -44.86
N GLU A 12 13.64 -20.42 -43.73
CA GLU A 12 12.18 -20.55 -43.58
C GLU A 12 11.73 -19.84 -42.29
N LYS A 13 10.84 -18.84 -42.42
CA LYS A 13 10.08 -18.28 -41.30
C LYS A 13 8.76 -19.06 -41.19
N PRO A 14 8.28 -19.30 -39.96
CA PRO A 14 6.87 -19.07 -39.72
C PRO A 14 6.71 -18.03 -38.62
N GLY A 15 5.85 -17.06 -38.89
CA GLY A 15 5.39 -16.10 -37.90
C GLY A 15 4.65 -16.82 -36.78
N HIS A 16 4.89 -16.35 -35.56
CA HIS A 16 3.91 -16.49 -34.50
C HIS A 16 3.67 -15.10 -33.94
N GLU A 17 2.60 -14.48 -34.42
CA GLU A 17 1.88 -13.46 -33.66
C GLU A 17 1.49 -14.07 -32.31
N HIS A 18 1.82 -13.34 -31.25
CA HIS A 18 1.11 -13.42 -29.98
C HIS A 18 0.73 -11.99 -29.63
N ASP A 19 -0.48 -11.63 -30.07
CA ASP A 19 -1.31 -10.62 -29.46
C ASP A 19 -1.80 -11.09 -28.08
N HIS A 20 -2.23 -10.11 -27.28
CA HIS A 20 -2.86 -10.18 -25.94
C HIS A 20 -1.86 -10.32 -24.79
N ASP A 21 -1.88 -9.52 -23.73
CA ASP A 21 -2.82 -8.53 -23.20
C ASP A 21 -1.96 -7.62 -22.30
N GLY A 22 -2.15 -6.31 -22.18
CA GLY A 22 -3.39 -5.80 -21.59
C GLY A 22 -3.58 -6.20 -20.12
N GLY A 23 -2.59 -6.83 -19.47
CA GLY A 23 -2.63 -7.17 -18.06
C GLY A 23 -2.14 -5.99 -17.24
N GLY A 24 -3.07 -5.17 -16.73
CA GLY A 24 -2.76 -4.22 -15.67
C GLY A 24 -1.97 -4.94 -14.59
N GLU A 25 -0.78 -4.43 -14.30
CA GLU A 25 -0.01 -4.81 -13.13
C GLU A 25 -0.87 -4.44 -11.91
N ALA A 26 -1.74 -5.36 -11.51
CA ALA A 26 -2.09 -5.55 -10.12
C ALA A 26 -0.78 -5.95 -9.45
N GLY A 27 0.07 -4.95 -9.18
CA GLY A 27 1.20 -5.10 -8.30
C GLY A 27 0.64 -5.59 -6.98
N GLY A 28 0.68 -6.90 -6.77
CA GLY A 28 0.73 -7.45 -5.43
C GLY A 28 2.06 -6.98 -4.89
N HIS A 29 2.03 -5.87 -4.16
CA HIS A 29 3.20 -5.42 -3.44
C HIS A 29 3.43 -6.44 -2.33
N ASP A 30 4.35 -7.38 -2.57
CA ASP A 30 4.85 -8.33 -1.58
C ASP A 30 5.67 -7.55 -0.54
N HIS A 31 4.95 -6.90 0.37
CA HIS A 31 5.55 -6.28 1.52
C HIS A 31 5.70 -7.36 2.59
N ALA A 32 6.95 -7.65 2.99
CA ALA A 32 7.18 -8.35 4.24
C ALA A 32 6.79 -7.42 5.40
N HIS A 33 5.49 -7.27 5.69
CA HIS A 33 4.98 -6.51 6.83
C HIS A 33 5.33 -7.27 8.11
N GLY A 34 6.47 -6.89 8.66
CA GLY A 34 7.00 -7.39 9.92
C GLY A 34 7.22 -6.22 10.88
N GLY A 35 6.17 -5.45 11.14
CA GLY A 35 6.18 -4.41 12.16
C GLY A 35 6.58 -4.99 13.53
N VAL A 36 7.43 -4.25 14.24
CA VAL A 36 8.03 -4.63 15.55
C VAL A 36 6.98 -4.90 16.66
N PHE A 37 5.70 -4.58 16.45
CA PHE A 37 4.61 -4.74 17.40
C PHE A 37 3.45 -5.49 16.76
N GLY A 38 3.44 -6.81 16.89
CA GLY A 38 2.64 -7.73 16.07
C GLY A 38 1.14 -7.46 15.92
N GLU A 39 0.57 -8.08 14.88
CA GLU A 39 -0.83 -8.15 14.40
C GLU A 39 -1.94 -7.43 15.18
N ARG A 40 -2.04 -7.71 16.48
CA ARG A 40 -3.09 -7.13 17.34
C ARG A 40 -2.94 -5.61 17.49
N THR A 41 -1.71 -5.09 17.48
CA THR A 41 -1.47 -3.65 17.67
C THR A 41 -1.86 -2.86 16.43
N GLU A 42 -1.43 -3.31 15.26
CA GLU A 42 -1.79 -2.71 13.97
C GLU A 42 -3.31 -2.68 13.77
N LEU A 43 -3.98 -3.79 14.10
CA LEU A 43 -5.44 -3.86 14.02
C LEU A 43 -6.13 -2.88 14.99
N ILE A 44 -5.63 -2.73 16.23
CA ILE A 44 -6.20 -1.77 17.20
C ILE A 44 -6.05 -0.33 16.69
N PHE A 45 -4.91 0.03 16.11
CA PHE A 45 -4.69 1.36 15.54
C PHE A 45 -5.57 1.59 14.31
N ALA A 46 -5.69 0.59 13.43
CA ALA A 46 -6.56 0.66 12.27
C ALA A 46 -8.02 0.87 12.69
N ILE A 47 -8.54 0.08 13.63
CA ILE A 47 -9.88 0.25 14.19
C ILE A 47 -10.02 1.62 14.86
N GLY A 48 -9.04 2.02 15.68
CA GLY A 48 -9.04 3.32 16.35
C GLY A 48 -9.11 4.49 15.35
N SER A 49 -8.36 4.40 14.25
CA SER A 49 -8.39 5.39 13.17
C SER A 49 -9.74 5.42 12.46
N GLY A 50 -10.37 4.27 12.23
CA GLY A 50 -11.71 4.17 11.64
C GLY A 50 -12.80 4.76 12.54
N VAL A 51 -12.73 4.50 13.84
CA VAL A 51 -13.65 5.10 14.82
C VAL A 51 -13.48 6.62 14.87
N ALA A 52 -12.23 7.11 14.90
CA ALA A 52 -11.94 8.54 14.88
C ALA A 52 -12.45 9.20 13.57
N LEU A 53 -12.20 8.57 12.43
CA LEU A 53 -12.67 9.02 11.11
C LEU A 53 -14.20 9.09 11.06
N ALA A 54 -14.88 8.02 11.43
CA ALA A 54 -16.34 7.95 11.42
C ALA A 54 -16.95 9.00 12.37
N THR A 55 -16.33 9.20 13.54
CA THR A 55 -16.76 10.22 14.50
C THR A 55 -16.55 11.63 13.94
N GLY A 56 -15.38 11.93 13.38
CA GLY A 56 -15.09 13.21 12.75
C GLY A 56 -16.01 13.51 11.57
N TRP A 57 -16.26 12.51 10.72
CA TRP A 57 -17.20 12.61 9.60
C TRP A 57 -18.63 12.86 10.08
N LEU A 58 -19.10 12.10 11.08
CA LEU A 58 -20.44 12.28 11.66
C LEU A 58 -20.63 13.67 12.29
N ILE A 59 -19.61 14.18 13.00
CA ILE A 59 -19.64 15.53 13.57
C ILE A 59 -19.64 16.57 12.45
N SER A 60 -18.87 16.35 11.36
CA SER A 60 -18.83 17.29 10.23
C SER A 60 -20.18 17.50 9.54
N LEU A 61 -21.09 16.52 9.63
CA LEU A 61 -22.46 16.64 9.11
C LEU A 61 -23.34 17.60 9.93
N ARG A 62 -22.96 17.92 11.17
CA ARG A 62 -23.77 18.71 12.10
C ARG A 62 -23.11 20.01 12.52
N LEU A 63 -21.80 19.98 12.75
CA LEU A 63 -21.00 21.11 13.21
C LEU A 63 -19.84 21.34 12.24
N THR A 64 -19.66 22.58 11.81
CA THR A 64 -18.47 23.04 11.11
C THR A 64 -17.50 23.68 12.12
N GLY A 65 -16.20 23.45 11.96
CA GLY A 65 -15.17 24.04 12.82
C GLY A 65 -14.01 23.10 13.15
N LEU A 66 -13.33 23.39 14.26
CA LEU A 66 -12.11 22.67 14.66
C LEU A 66 -12.37 21.28 15.24
N ALA A 67 -13.59 21.00 15.70
CA ALA A 67 -13.93 19.71 16.31
C ALA A 67 -13.81 18.53 15.32
N PRO A 68 -14.45 18.53 14.13
CA PRO A 68 -14.21 17.50 13.11
C PRO A 68 -12.74 17.37 12.71
N LEU A 69 -12.05 18.50 12.55
CA LEU A 69 -10.64 18.53 12.15
C LEU A 69 -9.75 17.81 13.17
N ALA A 70 -9.99 18.01 14.47
CA ALA A 70 -9.26 17.29 15.52
C ALA A 70 -9.43 15.77 15.40
N PHE A 71 -10.65 15.29 15.11
CA PHE A 71 -10.90 13.87 14.89
C PHE A 71 -10.22 13.35 13.61
N PHE A 72 -10.22 14.12 12.53
CA PHE A 72 -9.49 13.74 11.31
C PHE A 72 -7.98 13.70 11.54
N LEU A 73 -7.40 14.62 12.32
CA LEU A 73 -5.98 14.57 12.68
C LEU A 73 -5.65 13.34 13.54
N ILE A 74 -6.52 12.97 14.47
CA ILE A 74 -6.37 11.74 15.25
C ILE A 74 -6.42 10.52 14.32
N ALA A 75 -7.37 10.49 13.36
CA ALA A 75 -7.45 9.42 12.36
C ALA A 75 -6.18 9.34 11.49
N TYR A 76 -5.64 10.49 11.05
CA TYR A 76 -4.36 10.58 10.35
C TYR A 76 -3.21 10.01 11.16
N GLY A 77 -3.12 10.39 12.43
CA GLY A 77 -2.09 9.91 13.33
C GLY A 77 -2.18 8.40 13.52
N LEU A 78 -3.37 7.88 13.82
CA LEU A 78 -3.57 6.45 14.09
C LEU A 78 -3.41 5.58 12.85
N GLY A 79 -4.02 5.97 11.73
CA GLY A 79 -3.95 5.21 10.47
C GLY A 79 -2.60 5.37 9.76
N GLY A 80 -1.96 6.53 9.90
CA GLY A 80 -0.67 6.81 9.28
C GLY A 80 0.55 6.37 10.09
N PHE A 81 0.43 6.06 11.38
CA PHE A 81 1.60 5.79 12.24
C PHE A 81 2.47 4.62 11.75
N PHE A 82 1.84 3.48 11.46
CA PHE A 82 2.54 2.28 11.00
C PHE A 82 3.09 2.46 9.59
N THR A 83 2.26 2.94 8.66
CA THR A 83 2.68 3.28 7.30
C THR A 83 3.84 4.26 7.28
N LEU A 84 3.80 5.32 8.09
CA LEU A 84 4.85 6.33 8.14
C LEU A 84 6.18 5.72 8.58
N LYS A 85 6.14 4.86 9.59
CA LYS A 85 7.33 4.16 10.07
C LYS A 85 7.92 3.28 8.96
N GLU A 86 7.11 2.48 8.29
CA GLU A 86 7.55 1.58 7.20
C GLU A 86 8.05 2.34 5.99
N ALA A 87 7.33 3.38 5.56
CA ALA A 87 7.76 4.25 4.48
C ALA A 87 9.12 4.89 4.79
N ILE A 88 9.37 5.34 6.03
CA ILE A 88 10.68 5.89 6.42
C ILE A 88 11.78 4.83 6.38
N GLU A 89 11.50 3.61 6.84
CA GLU A 89 12.45 2.50 6.80
C GLU A 89 12.81 2.10 5.36
N ASN A 90 11.81 2.00 4.48
CA ASN A 90 11.97 1.67 3.06
C ASN A 90 12.66 2.79 2.29
N LEU A 91 12.29 4.05 2.55
CA LEU A 91 12.94 5.22 1.97
C LEU A 91 14.42 5.31 2.36
N ARG A 92 14.77 4.94 3.60
CA ARG A 92 16.18 4.87 4.04
C ARG A 92 16.97 3.80 3.29
N LYS A 93 16.33 2.70 2.89
CA LYS A 93 16.91 1.66 2.01
C LYS A 93 16.91 2.06 0.53
N ARG A 94 16.44 3.28 0.19
CA ARG A 94 16.22 3.77 -1.18
C ARG A 94 15.25 2.91 -1.99
N GLN A 95 14.32 2.25 -1.31
CA GLN A 95 13.23 1.50 -1.91
C GLN A 95 11.97 2.36 -1.86
N PHE A 96 11.48 2.75 -3.04
CA PHE A 96 10.25 3.52 -3.15
C PHE A 96 9.07 2.55 -3.23
N GLU A 97 8.37 2.44 -2.12
CA GLU A 97 7.23 1.53 -1.96
C GLU A 97 5.90 2.30 -2.03
N ILE A 98 4.79 1.56 -2.22
CA ILE A 98 3.43 2.14 -2.21
C ILE A 98 3.18 2.95 -0.94
N ASP A 99 3.70 2.52 0.22
CA ASP A 99 3.54 3.25 1.48
C ASP A 99 3.97 4.71 1.37
N SER A 100 5.08 4.95 0.66
CA SER A 100 5.62 6.30 0.46
C SER A 100 4.71 7.13 -0.45
N LEU A 101 4.26 6.54 -1.57
CA LEU A 101 3.32 7.18 -2.49
C LEU A 101 1.99 7.50 -1.79
N MET A 102 1.52 6.60 -0.94
CA MET A 102 0.31 6.77 -0.18
C MET A 102 0.42 7.92 0.84
N LEU A 103 1.52 8.01 1.59
CA LEU A 103 1.72 9.13 2.51
C LEU A 103 1.82 10.47 1.79
N VAL A 104 2.43 10.49 0.61
CA VAL A 104 2.44 11.67 -0.25
C VAL A 104 1.02 12.04 -0.69
N ALA A 105 0.20 11.06 -1.08
CA ALA A 105 -1.20 11.30 -1.43
C ALA A 105 -2.02 11.82 -0.24
N ALA A 106 -1.84 11.26 0.95
CA ALA A 106 -2.46 11.74 2.18
C ALA A 106 -2.02 13.17 2.50
N ALA A 107 -0.72 13.46 2.47
CA ALA A 107 -0.20 14.81 2.64
C ALA A 107 -0.77 15.79 1.59
N GLY A 108 -0.93 15.34 0.35
CA GLY A 108 -1.59 16.11 -0.72
C GLY A 108 -3.05 16.41 -0.41
N ALA A 109 -3.82 15.43 0.06
CA ALA A 109 -5.20 15.64 0.50
C ALA A 109 -5.30 16.64 1.66
N ALA A 110 -4.40 16.53 2.65
CA ALA A 110 -4.30 17.50 3.74
C ALA A 110 -3.97 18.91 3.23
N ALA A 111 -3.06 19.05 2.27
CA ALA A 111 -2.70 20.33 1.67
C ALA A 111 -3.85 20.97 0.87
N LEU A 112 -4.72 20.15 0.27
CA LEU A 112 -5.94 20.60 -0.42
C LEU A 112 -7.12 20.86 0.55
N GLY A 113 -6.92 20.69 1.85
CA GLY A 113 -7.98 20.82 2.86
C GLY A 113 -9.00 19.68 2.86
N GLN A 114 -8.71 18.59 2.12
CA GLN A 114 -9.51 17.37 2.03
C GLN A 114 -9.10 16.40 3.13
N TRP A 115 -9.35 16.81 4.39
CA TRP A 115 -8.91 16.09 5.58
C TRP A 115 -9.61 14.74 5.75
N ALA A 116 -10.89 14.64 5.38
CA ALA A 116 -11.67 13.41 5.53
C ALA A 116 -11.19 12.35 4.53
N GLU A 117 -10.91 12.76 3.29
CA GLU A 117 -10.49 11.90 2.19
C GLU A 117 -9.11 11.30 2.47
N GLY A 118 -8.16 12.11 2.93
CA GLY A 118 -6.83 11.60 3.25
C GLY A 118 -6.81 10.75 4.53
N ALA A 119 -7.65 11.07 5.52
CA ALA A 119 -7.81 10.22 6.70
C ALA A 119 -8.44 8.86 6.36
N LEU A 120 -9.42 8.85 5.44
CA LEU A 120 -10.02 7.63 4.90
C LEU A 120 -8.99 6.78 4.17
N LEU A 121 -8.18 7.39 3.31
CA LEU A 121 -7.11 6.71 2.57
C LEU A 121 -6.12 6.04 3.52
N LEU A 122 -5.64 6.73 4.57
CA LEU A 122 -4.74 6.14 5.57
C LEU A 122 -5.41 5.03 6.37
N PHE A 123 -6.68 5.20 6.75
CA PHE A 123 -7.45 4.18 7.45
C PHE A 123 -7.57 2.88 6.64
N LEU A 124 -7.96 2.97 5.38
CA LEU A 124 -8.16 1.80 4.52
C LEU A 124 -6.87 1.01 4.35
N PHE A 125 -5.77 1.72 4.21
CA PHE A 125 -4.47 1.09 4.07
C PHE A 125 -3.95 0.48 5.37
N SER A 126 -4.14 1.17 6.50
CA SER A 126 -3.83 0.62 7.82
C SER A 126 -4.60 -0.68 8.09
N ILE A 127 -5.87 -0.76 7.68
CA ILE A 127 -6.63 -2.03 7.70
C ILE A 127 -6.00 -3.07 6.78
N GLY A 128 -5.62 -2.69 5.56
CA GLY A 128 -4.98 -3.60 4.59
C GLY A 128 -3.74 -4.27 5.17
N HIS A 129 -2.86 -3.48 5.77
CA HIS A 129 -1.66 -3.94 6.48
C HIS A 129 -2.00 -4.93 7.60
N ALA A 130 -2.94 -4.57 8.47
CA ALA A 130 -3.37 -5.44 9.57
C ALA A 130 -3.96 -6.77 9.07
N LEU A 131 -4.72 -6.74 7.97
CA LEU A 131 -5.31 -7.93 7.34
C LEU A 131 -4.25 -8.81 6.67
N GLU A 132 -3.25 -8.21 6.05
CA GLU A 132 -2.15 -8.94 5.44
C GLU A 132 -1.35 -9.71 6.49
N HIS A 133 -0.97 -9.03 7.58
CA HIS A 133 -0.31 -9.69 8.71
C HIS A 133 -1.17 -10.83 9.27
N PHE A 134 -2.49 -10.61 9.40
CA PHE A 134 -3.43 -11.65 9.81
C PHE A 134 -3.50 -12.84 8.85
N ALA A 135 -3.46 -12.60 7.55
CA ALA A 135 -3.42 -13.65 6.55
C ALA A 135 -2.11 -14.45 6.61
N MET A 136 -0.97 -13.77 6.76
CA MET A 136 0.35 -14.39 6.87
C MET A 136 0.49 -15.26 8.14
N GLY A 137 0.01 -14.77 9.28
CA GLY A 137 -0.03 -15.53 10.53
C GLY A 137 -0.91 -16.78 10.42
N ARG A 138 -2.04 -16.69 9.71
CA ARG A 138 -2.91 -17.85 9.43
C ARG A 138 -2.27 -18.83 8.44
N ALA A 139 -1.56 -18.36 7.42
CA ALA A 139 -0.87 -19.22 6.46
C ALA A 139 0.23 -20.06 7.12
N ARG A 140 1.04 -19.48 8.02
CA ARG A 140 2.06 -20.24 8.78
C ARG A 140 1.46 -21.35 9.63
N ARG A 141 0.37 -21.06 10.34
CA ARG A 141 -0.33 -22.03 11.20
C ARG A 141 -1.00 -23.18 10.43
N ALA A 142 -1.16 -23.07 9.11
CA ALA A 142 -1.77 -24.12 8.29
C ALA A 142 -0.76 -25.13 7.75
N ILE A 143 0.54 -24.80 7.80
CA ILE A 143 1.64 -25.66 7.36
C ILE A 143 2.26 -26.43 8.55
N GLU A 144 2.10 -25.88 9.75
CA GLU A 144 2.43 -26.54 11.03
C GLU A 144 1.31 -27.49 11.48
#